data_AF-A0A425AFC1-F1
#
_entry.id   AF-A0A425AFC1-F1
#
_cell.length_a   1.000
_cell.length_b   1.000
_cell.length_c   1.000
_cell.angle_alpha   90.00
_cell.angle_beta   90.00
_cell.angle_gamma   90.00
#
_symmetry.space_group_name_H-M   'P 1'
#
loop_
_entity.id
_entity.type
_entity.pdbx_description
1 polymer ?
#
loop_
_entity_poly.entity_id
_entity_poly.type
_entity_poly.pdbx_seq_one_letter_code
_entity_poly.pdbx_strand_id
1 'polypeptide(L)'
;MGHNMMTTQKWYEHITDVIIDTTQRFNREKSADSIEYINERKGSPIGAICVVSIDVYAACSHAYLFEHNLKKFKQYAYAYSKLEILASMGWSDPTPFFFPCDMLNIQNPMFLMLMSDSPQLREFLVRNIDNIANDTEAFINRYDLNRHMIYNTLLMVEGKQLDRLKQRSEKVLAHPTPSKWLQKRLYDYRFFLAFAEQDA
;
A
#
# COMPACT_ATOMS: atom_id res chain seq x y z
N MET A 1 -25.72 -0.50 16.64
CA MET A 1 -24.54 -0.51 15.75
C MET A 1 -24.94 0.24 14.48
N GLY A 2 -24.33 1.39 14.20
CA GLY A 2 -24.60 2.09 12.94
C GLY A 2 -24.11 1.24 11.77
N HIS A 3 -24.94 1.03 10.76
CA HIS A 3 -24.51 0.39 9.52
C HIS A 3 -23.35 1.22 8.95
N ASN A 4 -22.18 0.60 8.79
CA ASN A 4 -21.05 1.22 8.13
C ASN A 4 -21.51 1.55 6.70
N MET A 5 -21.54 2.83 6.33
CA MET A 5 -21.95 3.28 4.99
C MET A 5 -21.17 2.51 3.91
N MET A 6 -19.92 2.14 4.20
CA MET A 6 -19.00 1.42 3.33
C MET A 6 -19.40 -0.04 3.02
N THR A 7 -20.39 -0.61 3.72
CA THR A 7 -20.85 -2.00 3.50
C THR A 7 -22.27 -2.07 2.93
N THR A 8 -22.79 -0.96 2.41
CA THR A 8 -24.11 -0.92 1.78
C THR A 8 -24.01 -1.21 0.29
N GLN A 9 -25.05 -1.83 -0.28
CA GLN A 9 -25.16 -2.05 -1.72
C GLN A 9 -24.96 -0.75 -2.52
N LYS A 10 -25.59 0.35 -2.06
CA LYS A 10 -25.49 1.67 -2.68
C LYS A 10 -24.05 2.19 -2.72
N TRP A 11 -23.28 1.99 -1.65
CA TRP A 11 -21.88 2.39 -1.61
C TRP A 11 -21.01 1.54 -2.54
N TYR A 12 -21.26 0.24 -2.55
CA TYR A 12 -20.59 -0.68 -3.48
C TYR A 12 -20.83 -0.25 -4.93
N GLU A 13 -22.09 0.00 -5.32
CA GLU A 13 -22.48 0.49 -6.65
C GLU A 13 -21.78 1.81 -6.98
N HIS A 14 -21.77 2.77 -6.05
CA HIS A 14 -21.10 4.05 -6.26
C HIS A 14 -19.60 3.89 -6.53
N ILE A 15 -18.89 3.07 -5.73
CA ILE A 15 -17.46 2.84 -5.93
C ILE A 15 -17.18 2.10 -7.23
N THR A 16 -18.02 1.13 -7.59
CA THR A 16 -17.86 0.42 -8.87
C THR A 16 -18.07 1.35 -10.06
N ASP A 17 -19.07 2.23 -10.01
CA ASP A 17 -19.34 3.21 -11.06
C ASP A 17 -18.18 4.19 -11.22
N VAL A 18 -17.64 4.71 -10.11
CA VAL A 18 -16.46 5.59 -10.12
C VAL A 18 -15.26 4.90 -10.78
N ILE A 19 -14.99 3.63 -10.46
CA ILE A 19 -13.89 2.88 -11.07
C ILE A 19 -14.12 2.70 -12.57
N ILE A 20 -15.33 2.32 -12.97
CA ILE A 20 -15.69 2.09 -14.37
C ILE A 20 -15.56 3.38 -15.17
N ASP A 21 -16.20 4.46 -14.73
CA ASP A 21 -16.22 5.75 -15.43
C ASP A 21 -14.81 6.34 -15.55
N THR A 22 -14.03 6.32 -14.46
CA THR A 22 -12.65 6.82 -14.47
C THR A 22 -11.78 5.99 -15.42
N THR A 23 -11.94 4.66 -15.42
CA THR A 23 -11.20 3.77 -16.33
C THR A 23 -11.60 3.99 -17.79
N GLN A 24 -12.89 4.20 -18.07
CA GLN A 24 -13.37 4.51 -19.43
C GLN A 24 -12.81 5.84 -19.93
N ARG A 25 -12.83 6.89 -19.09
CA ARG A 25 -12.20 8.18 -19.39
C ARG A 25 -10.72 8.00 -19.68
N PHE A 26 -9.98 7.34 -18.78
CA PHE A 26 -8.56 7.06 -18.98
C PHE A 26 -8.30 6.27 -20.27
N ASN A 27 -9.17 5.34 -20.65
CA ASN A 27 -9.02 4.58 -21.88
C ASN A 27 -9.23 5.42 -23.15
N ARG A 28 -10.10 6.43 -23.10
CA ARG A 28 -10.30 7.36 -24.22
C ARG A 28 -9.22 8.42 -24.31
N GLU A 29 -8.86 9.01 -23.18
CA GLU A 29 -8.07 10.24 -23.13
C GLU A 29 -6.61 9.99 -22.76
N LYS A 30 -6.30 8.85 -22.12
CA LYS A 30 -4.94 8.48 -21.67
C LYS A 30 -4.24 9.58 -20.84
N SER A 31 -5.03 10.31 -20.06
CA SER A 31 -4.59 11.46 -19.26
C SER A 31 -3.87 12.53 -20.11
N ALA A 32 -4.24 12.69 -21.39
CA ALA A 32 -3.57 13.58 -22.35
C ALA A 32 -3.34 14.99 -21.81
N ASP A 33 -4.36 15.60 -21.20
CA ASP A 33 -4.25 16.95 -20.64
C ASP A 33 -3.17 17.04 -19.55
N SER A 34 -3.08 16.05 -18.66
CA SER A 34 -2.06 16.02 -17.61
C SER A 34 -0.67 15.78 -18.19
N ILE A 35 -0.56 14.96 -19.22
CA ILE A 35 0.71 14.72 -19.92
C ILE A 35 1.16 15.97 -20.68
N GLU A 36 0.26 16.67 -21.37
CA GLU A 36 0.54 17.96 -22.01
C GLU A 36 1.01 18.98 -20.97
N TYR A 37 0.32 19.07 -19.83
CA TYR A 37 0.68 19.96 -18.73
C TYR A 37 2.13 19.75 -18.24
N ILE A 38 2.54 18.48 -18.11
CA ILE A 38 3.92 18.10 -17.76
C ILE A 38 4.89 18.47 -18.88
N ASN A 39 4.59 18.11 -20.13
CA ASN A 39 5.47 18.31 -21.28
C ASN A 39 5.71 19.80 -21.55
N GLU A 40 4.67 20.61 -21.46
CA GLU A 40 4.72 22.06 -21.66
C GLU A 40 5.17 22.81 -20.40
N ARG A 41 5.46 22.08 -19.31
CA ARG A 41 5.91 22.63 -18.02
C ARG A 41 4.96 23.69 -17.47
N LYS A 42 3.67 23.50 -17.70
CA LYS A 42 2.62 24.33 -17.10
C LYS A 42 2.58 24.02 -15.60
N GLY A 43 2.40 25.05 -14.77
CA GLY A 43 2.21 24.95 -13.32
C GLY A 43 3.09 23.92 -12.58
N SER A 44 2.46 23.05 -11.78
CA SER A 44 3.15 22.02 -10.99
C SER A 44 3.10 20.65 -11.69
N PRO A 45 4.25 20.11 -12.17
CA PRO A 45 4.32 18.76 -12.73
C PRO A 45 3.90 17.67 -11.73
N ILE A 46 4.13 17.88 -10.44
CA ILE A 46 3.74 16.96 -9.36
C ILE A 46 2.22 16.84 -9.28
N GLY A 47 1.51 17.97 -9.39
CA GLY A 47 0.04 17.98 -9.41
C GLY A 47 -0.52 17.17 -10.58
N ALA A 48 0.08 17.32 -11.77
CA ALA A 48 -0.30 16.53 -12.94
C ALA A 48 0.01 15.04 -12.77
N ILE A 49 1.15 14.67 -12.17
CA ILE A 49 1.47 13.27 -11.84
C ILE A 49 0.41 12.66 -10.92
N CYS A 50 -0.08 13.39 -9.91
CA CYS A 50 -1.16 12.91 -9.04
C CYS A 50 -2.44 12.60 -9.82
N VAL A 51 -2.81 13.44 -10.80
CA VAL A 51 -3.99 13.18 -11.63
C VAL A 51 -3.81 11.91 -12.46
N VAL A 52 -2.63 11.73 -13.05
CA VAL A 52 -2.29 10.50 -13.79
C VAL A 52 -2.32 9.27 -12.86
N SER A 53 -1.85 9.39 -11.61
CA SER A 53 -1.85 8.26 -10.67
C SER A 53 -3.26 7.79 -10.32
N ILE A 54 -4.23 8.73 -10.19
CA ILE A 54 -5.65 8.40 -9.98
C ILE A 54 -6.21 7.59 -11.16
N ASP A 55 -5.96 8.04 -12.39
CA ASP A 55 -6.43 7.34 -13.59
C ASP A 55 -5.83 5.92 -13.70
N VAL A 56 -4.53 5.79 -13.44
CA VAL A 56 -3.84 4.49 -13.46
C VAL A 56 -4.35 3.59 -12.33
N TYR A 57 -4.66 4.14 -11.15
CA TYR A 57 -5.22 3.37 -10.04
C TYR A 57 -6.62 2.83 -10.34
N ALA A 58 -7.47 3.64 -10.99
CA ALA A 58 -8.77 3.17 -11.46
C ALA A 58 -8.63 2.02 -12.46
N ALA A 59 -7.74 2.16 -13.45
CA ALA A 59 -7.45 1.10 -14.42
C ALA A 59 -6.88 -0.18 -13.76
N CYS A 60 -6.02 -0.01 -12.74
CA CYS A 60 -5.50 -1.10 -11.91
C CYS A 60 -6.64 -1.86 -11.22
N SER A 61 -7.51 -1.11 -10.53
CA SER A 61 -8.67 -1.66 -9.82
C SER A 61 -9.63 -2.37 -10.77
N HIS A 62 -9.88 -1.77 -11.95
CA HIS A 62 -10.75 -2.34 -12.96
C HIS A 62 -10.21 -3.67 -13.51
N ALA A 63 -8.91 -3.72 -13.81
CA ALA A 63 -8.25 -4.92 -14.29
C ALA A 63 -8.35 -6.09 -13.29
N TYR A 64 -8.31 -5.79 -11.99
CA TYR A 64 -8.43 -6.80 -10.94
C TYR A 64 -9.88 -7.23 -10.70
N LEU A 65 -10.78 -6.27 -10.51
CA LEU A 65 -12.15 -6.51 -10.03
C LEU A 65 -13.11 -6.98 -11.12
N PHE A 66 -13.00 -6.46 -12.35
CA PHE A 66 -13.98 -6.72 -13.41
C PHE A 66 -13.41 -7.56 -14.54
N GLU A 67 -12.17 -7.31 -14.93
CA GLU A 67 -11.53 -8.09 -16.00
C GLU A 67 -10.93 -9.41 -15.50
N HIS A 68 -10.71 -9.52 -14.18
CA HIS A 68 -9.97 -10.62 -13.55
C HIS A 68 -8.62 -10.91 -14.23
N ASN A 69 -7.98 -9.86 -14.75
CA ASN A 69 -6.76 -9.95 -15.54
C ASN A 69 -5.54 -9.59 -14.68
N LEU A 70 -4.96 -10.61 -14.05
CA LEU A 70 -3.83 -10.44 -13.14
C LEU A 70 -2.61 -9.81 -13.81
N LYS A 71 -2.31 -10.16 -15.07
CA LYS A 71 -1.16 -9.60 -15.80
C LYS A 71 -1.32 -8.10 -15.99
N LYS A 72 -2.52 -7.66 -16.42
CA LYS A 72 -2.84 -6.25 -16.63
C LYS A 72 -2.86 -5.48 -15.31
N PHE A 73 -3.43 -6.07 -14.26
CA PHE A 73 -3.39 -5.52 -12.91
C PHE A 73 -1.94 -5.26 -12.46
N LYS A 74 -1.05 -6.25 -12.57
CA LYS A 74 0.37 -6.10 -12.17
C LYS A 74 1.08 -4.98 -12.93
N GLN A 75 0.80 -4.83 -14.23
CA GLN A 75 1.35 -3.75 -15.05
C GLN A 75 0.91 -2.37 -14.56
N TYR A 76 -0.39 -2.20 -14.25
CA TYR A 76 -0.89 -0.94 -13.70
C TYR A 76 -0.41 -0.71 -12.26
N ALA A 77 -0.33 -1.73 -11.42
CA ALA A 77 0.20 -1.64 -10.07
C ALA A 77 1.67 -1.15 -10.09
N TYR A 78 2.49 -1.65 -11.03
CA TYR A 78 3.84 -1.16 -11.26
C TYR A 78 3.88 0.31 -11.71
N ALA A 79 3.04 0.69 -12.67
CA ALA A 79 2.97 2.07 -13.16
C ALA A 79 2.53 3.04 -12.06
N TYR A 80 1.44 2.70 -11.36
CA TYR A 80 0.92 3.45 -10.22
C TYR A 80 1.99 3.66 -9.15
N SER A 81 2.67 2.59 -8.74
CA SER A 81 3.71 2.64 -7.73
C SER A 81 4.84 3.62 -8.05
N LYS A 82 5.26 3.69 -9.32
CA LYS A 82 6.26 4.69 -9.75
C LYS A 82 5.72 6.11 -9.71
N LEU A 83 4.46 6.31 -10.11
CA LEU A 83 3.82 7.63 -10.04
C LEU A 83 3.70 8.11 -8.60
N GLU A 84 3.35 7.22 -7.66
CA GLU A 84 3.27 7.56 -6.24
C GLU A 84 4.64 7.93 -5.65
N ILE A 85 5.70 7.18 -5.97
CA ILE A 85 7.08 7.55 -5.59
C ILE A 85 7.47 8.94 -6.12
N LEU A 86 7.06 9.28 -7.35
CA LEU A 86 7.39 10.58 -7.94
C LEU A 86 6.53 11.70 -7.37
N ALA A 87 5.24 11.45 -7.16
CA ALA A 87 4.29 12.42 -6.62
C ALA A 87 4.65 12.81 -5.17
N SER A 88 5.13 11.85 -4.39
CA SER A 88 5.44 12.05 -2.97
C SER A 88 6.50 13.11 -2.71
N MET A 89 7.35 13.43 -3.69
CA MET A 89 8.37 14.48 -3.57
C MET A 89 7.77 15.87 -3.33
N GLY A 90 6.49 16.09 -3.66
CA GLY A 90 5.80 17.35 -3.42
C GLY A 90 4.81 17.33 -2.26
N TRP A 91 4.77 16.24 -1.49
CA TRP A 91 3.83 16.09 -0.37
C TRP A 91 4.51 16.49 0.95
N SER A 92 3.73 17.05 1.88
CA SER A 92 4.19 17.25 3.26
C SER A 92 4.41 15.93 3.99
N ASP A 93 3.75 14.86 3.52
CA ASP A 93 3.87 13.49 3.98
C ASP A 93 4.41 12.62 2.83
N PRO A 94 5.72 12.35 2.76
CA PRO A 94 6.37 11.81 1.56
C PRO A 94 6.24 10.28 1.44
N THR A 95 5.04 9.73 1.62
CA THR A 95 4.75 8.31 1.34
C THR A 95 5.03 8.02 -0.14
N PRO A 96 5.86 7.02 -0.53
CA PRO A 96 6.24 5.84 0.24
C PRO A 96 7.62 5.89 0.89
N PHE A 97 8.34 7.01 0.89
CA PHE A 97 9.63 7.12 1.58
C PHE A 97 9.50 7.06 3.10
N PHE A 98 8.31 7.40 3.60
CA PHE A 98 7.92 7.33 4.99
C PHE A 98 6.44 6.96 5.07
N PHE A 99 6.09 5.81 5.64
CA PHE A 99 4.68 5.48 5.89
C PHE A 99 4.27 6.01 7.26
N PRO A 100 3.20 6.82 7.33
CA PRO A 100 2.63 7.28 8.57
C PRO A 100 2.26 6.12 9.49
N CYS A 101 2.38 6.36 10.79
CA CYS A 101 2.10 5.35 11.81
C CYS A 101 0.61 4.96 11.93
N ASP A 102 -0.29 5.67 11.26
CA ASP A 102 -1.70 5.33 11.13
C ASP A 102 -2.02 4.50 9.88
N MET A 103 -1.06 4.30 8.97
CA MET A 103 -1.23 3.45 7.79
C MET A 103 -1.07 1.95 8.09
N LEU A 104 -1.83 1.14 7.34
CA LEU A 104 -1.71 -0.33 7.33
C LEU A 104 -0.87 -0.79 6.14
N ASN A 105 -0.25 -1.97 6.27
CA ASN A 105 0.47 -2.63 5.17
C ASN A 105 -0.41 -2.98 3.94
N ILE A 106 -1.75 -3.03 4.10
CA ILE A 106 -2.72 -3.28 3.02
C ILE A 106 -3.25 -2.00 2.36
N GLN A 107 -2.76 -0.82 2.75
CA GLN A 107 -3.16 0.44 2.14
C GLN A 107 -2.25 0.81 0.97
N ASN A 108 -2.74 1.71 0.13
CA ASN A 108 -1.94 2.31 -0.92
C ASN A 108 -0.89 3.25 -0.32
N PRO A 109 0.30 3.35 -0.92
CA PRO A 109 0.73 2.61 -2.12
C PRO A 109 1.33 1.22 -1.85
N MET A 110 1.63 0.86 -0.58
CA MET A 110 2.39 -0.34 -0.24
C MET A 110 1.81 -1.62 -0.83
N PHE A 111 0.49 -1.82 -0.72
CA PHE A 111 -0.17 -3.01 -1.27
C PHE A 111 0.11 -3.17 -2.77
N LEU A 112 -0.07 -2.11 -3.56
CA LEU A 112 0.16 -2.16 -5.00
C LEU A 112 1.63 -2.30 -5.37
N MET A 113 2.54 -1.72 -4.58
CA MET A 113 3.97 -1.91 -4.77
C MET A 113 4.35 -3.38 -4.62
N LEU A 114 3.84 -4.06 -3.59
CA LEU A 114 4.06 -5.49 -3.36
C LEU A 114 3.41 -6.33 -4.45
N MET A 115 2.15 -6.04 -4.79
CA MET A 115 1.36 -6.80 -5.76
C MET A 115 1.82 -6.62 -7.21
N SER A 116 2.66 -5.62 -7.50
CA SER A 116 3.23 -5.41 -8.83
C SER A 116 4.18 -6.53 -9.29
N ASP A 117 4.69 -7.34 -8.36
CA ASP A 117 5.77 -8.32 -8.56
C ASP A 117 7.05 -7.73 -9.19
N SER A 118 7.24 -6.41 -9.16
CA SER A 118 8.45 -5.79 -9.69
C SER A 118 9.64 -6.02 -8.76
N PRO A 119 10.74 -6.64 -9.24
CA PRO A 119 11.96 -6.77 -8.45
C PRO A 119 12.53 -5.42 -8.03
N GLN A 120 12.42 -4.39 -8.89
CA GLN A 120 12.91 -3.05 -8.61
C GLN A 120 12.14 -2.36 -7.48
N LEU A 121 10.80 -2.48 -7.47
CA LEU A 121 9.99 -1.93 -6.38
C LEU A 121 10.19 -2.72 -5.09
N ARG A 122 10.32 -4.05 -5.18
CA ARG A 122 10.67 -4.88 -4.03
C ARG A 122 12.01 -4.48 -3.43
N GLU A 123 13.03 -4.31 -4.25
CA GLU A 123 14.36 -3.87 -3.82
C GLU A 123 14.31 -2.48 -3.20
N PHE A 124 13.56 -1.54 -3.80
CA PHE A 124 13.34 -0.22 -3.23
C PHE A 124 12.74 -0.29 -1.81
N LEU A 125 11.69 -1.10 -1.63
CA LEU A 125 11.04 -1.27 -0.32
C LEU A 125 12.00 -1.91 0.71
N VAL A 126 12.67 -2.99 0.34
CA VAL A 126 13.56 -3.75 1.23
C VAL A 126 14.83 -2.97 1.59
N ARG A 127 15.39 -2.19 0.66
CA ARG A 127 16.58 -1.38 0.93
C ARG A 127 16.29 -0.22 1.90
N ASN A 128 15.03 0.20 2.02
CA ASN A 128 14.63 1.38 2.78
C ASN A 128 13.73 1.05 3.98
N ILE A 129 13.70 -0.21 4.47
CA ILE A 129 12.78 -0.67 5.52
C ILE A 129 12.74 0.28 6.73
N ASP A 130 13.91 0.67 7.25
CA ASP A 130 13.99 1.51 8.46
C ASP A 130 13.35 2.89 8.26
N ASN A 131 13.54 3.49 7.08
CA ASN A 131 12.96 4.79 6.73
C ASN A 131 11.46 4.67 6.47
N ILE A 132 11.08 3.64 5.73
CA ILE A 132 9.71 3.39 5.27
C ILE A 132 8.79 3.06 6.44
N ALA A 133 9.22 2.18 7.34
CA ALA A 133 8.40 1.71 8.45
C ALA A 133 8.47 2.63 9.70
N ASN A 134 9.37 3.63 9.70
CA ASN A 134 9.57 4.56 10.82
C ASN A 134 9.79 3.81 12.14
N ASP A 135 10.85 2.98 12.16
CA ASP A 135 11.09 1.98 13.22
C ASP A 135 11.23 2.59 14.61
N THR A 136 10.46 2.07 15.56
CA THR A 136 10.65 2.41 16.97
C THR A 136 11.21 1.26 17.79
N GLU A 137 11.35 0.03 17.26
CA GLU A 137 11.60 -1.28 17.92
C GLU A 137 10.71 -1.55 19.15
N ALA A 138 10.58 -0.59 20.06
CA ALA A 138 9.54 -0.40 21.06
C ALA A 138 8.13 -0.68 20.51
N PHE A 139 7.29 -1.20 21.40
CA PHE A 139 5.88 -1.43 21.15
C PHE A 139 5.10 -0.86 22.34
N ILE A 140 4.59 0.36 22.19
CA ILE A 140 3.99 1.13 23.29
C ILE A 140 2.49 1.35 23.06
N ASN A 141 2.07 1.54 21.80
CA ASN A 141 0.69 1.86 21.48
C ASN A 141 0.23 1.32 20.09
N ARG A 142 -0.99 1.69 19.69
CA ARG A 142 -1.59 1.26 18.41
C ARG A 142 -0.80 1.71 17.16
N TYR A 143 -0.19 2.89 17.20
CA TYR A 143 0.59 3.42 16.09
C TYR A 143 1.90 2.63 15.92
N ASP A 144 2.45 2.15 17.03
CA ASP A 144 3.59 1.23 16.97
C ASP A 144 3.18 -0.12 16.36
N LEU A 145 1.95 -0.60 16.56
CA LEU A 145 1.51 -1.84 15.90
C LEU A 145 1.54 -1.71 14.37
N ASN A 146 1.05 -0.59 13.83
CA ASN A 146 1.05 -0.36 12.39
C ASN A 146 2.48 -0.33 11.82
N ARG A 147 3.39 0.38 12.51
CA ARG A 147 4.82 0.39 12.18
C ARG A 147 5.40 -1.02 12.23
N HIS A 148 5.10 -1.79 13.28
CA HIS A 148 5.52 -3.18 13.41
C HIS A 148 4.95 -4.05 12.28
N MET A 149 3.70 -3.87 11.86
CA MET A 149 3.09 -4.60 10.76
C MET A 149 3.78 -4.31 9.43
N ILE A 150 4.02 -3.03 9.12
CA ILE A 150 4.71 -2.61 7.90
C ILE A 150 6.12 -3.20 7.90
N TYR A 151 6.87 -3.02 8.99
CA TYR A 151 8.22 -3.53 9.14
C TYR A 151 8.28 -5.06 8.97
N ASN A 152 7.41 -5.80 9.68
CA ASN A 152 7.38 -7.26 9.60
C ASN A 152 6.98 -7.76 8.21
N THR A 153 6.07 -7.06 7.52
CA THR A 153 5.75 -7.36 6.12
C THR A 153 6.98 -7.22 5.24
N LEU A 154 7.78 -6.17 5.42
CA LEU A 154 8.99 -5.95 4.63
C LEU A 154 10.12 -6.93 4.97
N LEU A 155 10.28 -7.31 6.24
CA LEU A 155 11.21 -8.37 6.65
C LEU A 155 10.84 -9.72 6.04
N MET A 156 9.54 -10.04 6.00
CA MET A 156 9.04 -11.24 5.34
C MET A 156 9.32 -11.21 3.83
N VAL A 157 9.12 -10.06 3.18
CA VAL A 157 9.42 -9.86 1.75
C VAL A 157 10.92 -9.94 1.46
N GLU A 158 11.77 -9.47 2.37
CA GLU A 158 13.22 -9.63 2.30
C GLU A 158 13.64 -11.10 2.45
N GLY A 159 13.05 -11.81 3.42
CA GLY A 159 13.28 -13.23 3.67
C GLY A 159 14.67 -13.56 4.25
N LYS A 160 15.41 -12.58 4.76
CA LYS A 160 16.79 -12.78 5.28
C LYS A 160 16.86 -12.66 6.81
N GLN A 161 16.26 -11.62 7.37
CA GLN A 161 16.31 -11.31 8.79
C GLN A 161 15.18 -12.02 9.57
N LEU A 162 15.07 -13.35 9.43
CA LEU A 162 13.98 -14.13 10.01
C LEU A 162 13.97 -14.09 11.54
N ASP A 163 15.14 -14.12 12.20
CA ASP A 163 15.23 -14.00 13.65
C ASP A 163 14.65 -12.68 14.16
N ARG A 164 14.89 -11.58 13.45
CA ARG A 164 14.33 -10.26 13.78
C ARG A 164 12.81 -10.24 13.57
N LEU A 165 12.32 -10.85 12.48
CA LEU A 165 10.89 -11.01 12.22
C LEU A 165 10.20 -11.80 13.36
N LYS A 166 10.83 -12.90 13.81
CA LYS A 166 10.36 -13.71 14.94
C LYS A 166 10.30 -12.89 16.23
N GLN A 167 11.41 -12.28 16.65
CA GLN A 167 11.48 -11.50 17.88
C GLN A 167 10.45 -10.37 17.93
N ARG A 168 10.28 -9.63 16.81
CA ARG A 168 9.27 -8.57 16.71
C ARG A 168 7.85 -9.11 16.81
N SER A 169 7.59 -10.28 16.20
CA SER A 169 6.27 -10.92 16.27
C SER A 169 5.94 -11.42 17.67
N GLU A 170 6.87 -12.08 18.35
CA GLU A 170 6.73 -12.51 19.74
C GLU A 170 6.46 -11.33 20.68
N LYS A 171 7.15 -10.21 20.49
CA LYS A 171 6.94 -8.98 21.27
C LYS A 171 5.50 -8.48 21.22
N VAL A 172 4.90 -8.49 20.03
CA VAL A 172 3.50 -8.07 19.86
C VAL A 172 2.54 -9.10 20.47
N LEU A 173 2.80 -10.40 20.26
CA LEU A 173 1.96 -11.48 20.79
C LEU A 173 2.01 -11.59 22.33
N ALA A 174 3.12 -11.18 22.94
CA ALA A 174 3.29 -11.17 24.39
C ALA A 174 2.68 -9.93 25.08
N HIS A 175 2.16 -8.94 24.33
CA HIS A 175 1.66 -7.71 24.94
C HIS A 175 0.40 -7.98 25.79
N PRO A 176 0.40 -7.61 27.08
CA PRO A 176 -0.71 -7.86 27.98
C PRO A 176 -1.94 -7.05 27.55
N THR A 177 -3.11 -7.69 27.55
CA THR A 177 -4.44 -7.08 27.31
C THR A 177 -4.54 -6.37 25.95
N PRO A 178 -4.60 -7.12 24.84
CA PRO A 178 -4.65 -6.52 23.51
C PRO A 178 -5.93 -5.71 23.32
N SER A 179 -5.77 -4.45 22.89
CA SER A 179 -6.90 -3.62 22.46
C SER A 179 -7.72 -4.36 21.38
N LYS A 180 -9.01 -4.00 21.21
CA LYS A 180 -9.87 -4.57 20.15
C LYS A 180 -9.23 -4.50 18.76
N TRP A 181 -8.39 -3.49 18.53
CA TRP A 181 -7.71 -3.30 17.27
C TRP A 181 -6.48 -4.21 17.13
N LEU A 182 -5.69 -4.40 18.19
CA LEU A 182 -4.62 -5.41 18.23
C LEU A 182 -5.17 -6.84 18.06
N GLN A 183 -6.32 -7.15 18.67
CA GLN A 183 -6.98 -8.46 18.53
C GLN A 183 -7.24 -8.84 17.06
N LYS A 184 -7.58 -7.85 16.21
CA LYS A 184 -7.80 -8.07 14.77
C LYS A 184 -6.52 -8.38 13.99
N ARG A 185 -5.35 -8.20 14.60
CA ARG A 185 -4.03 -8.35 13.97
C ARG A 185 -3.22 -9.50 14.54
N LEU A 186 -3.65 -10.13 15.63
CA LEU A 186 -2.93 -11.26 16.23
C LEU A 186 -2.68 -12.38 15.22
N TYR A 187 -3.60 -12.61 14.28
CA TYR A 187 -3.42 -13.59 13.20
C TYR A 187 -2.32 -13.21 12.23
N ASP A 188 -2.18 -11.92 11.89
CA ASP A 188 -1.09 -11.43 11.03
C ASP A 188 0.27 -11.70 11.71
N TYR A 189 0.39 -11.47 13.02
CA TYR A 189 1.62 -11.74 13.76
C TYR A 189 1.92 -13.21 14.00
N ARG A 190 0.89 -14.05 14.15
CA ARG A 190 1.07 -15.50 14.14
C ARG A 190 1.55 -16.00 12.78
N PHE A 191 1.04 -15.42 11.70
CA PHE A 191 1.50 -15.72 10.35
C PHE A 191 2.96 -15.30 10.14
N PHE A 192 3.36 -14.11 10.60
CA PHE A 192 4.77 -13.69 10.56
C PHE A 192 5.69 -14.60 11.37
N LEU A 193 5.24 -15.04 12.56
CA LEU A 193 6.00 -15.97 13.39
C LEU A 193 6.17 -17.32 12.71
N ALA A 194 5.09 -17.91 12.21
CA ALA A 194 5.09 -19.16 11.45
C ALA A 194 6.03 -19.09 10.23
N PHE A 195 5.96 -18.00 9.47
CA PHE A 195 6.87 -17.75 8.35
C PHE A 195 8.33 -17.67 8.80
N ALA A 196 8.62 -16.96 9.90
CA ALA A 196 9.98 -16.82 10.41
C ALA A 196 10.55 -18.16 10.93
N GLU A 197 9.71 -19.00 11.51
CA GLU A 197 10.04 -20.35 11.95
C GLU A 197 10.13 -21.36 10.79
N GLN A 198 9.72 -20.93 9.59
CA GLN A 198 9.66 -21.76 8.38
C GLN A 198 8.72 -22.98 8.53
N ASP A 199 7.69 -22.90 9.38
CA ASP A 199 6.68 -23.94 9.67
C ASP A 199 7.16 -25.35 9.32
N ALA A 200 8.09 -25.88 10.13
CA ALA A 200 8.49 -27.29 10.08
C ALA A 200 7.42 -28.21 10.69
#